data_AF-A0A521GAP9-F1
#
_entry.id   AF-A0A521GAP9-F1
#
_cell.length_a   1.000
_cell.length_b   1.000
_cell.length_c   1.000
_cell.angle_alpha   90.00
_cell.angle_beta   90.00
_cell.angle_gamma   90.00
#
_symmetry.space_group_name_H-M   'P 1'
#
loop_
_entity.id
_entity.type
_entity.pdbx_description
1 polymer ?
#
loop_
_entity_poly.entity_id
_entity_poly.type
_entity_poly.pdbx_seq_one_letter_code
_entity_poly.pdbx_strand_id
1 'polypeptide(L)'
;MFDRHLTPKLRQLASQYPVVTLTGPRQSGKSTLVQSVFPDLPYVLLEDPDVRTLAQTDPRGFLANYPNGAIFDEVQRVPDLFSYLQGIVDRRIANRPYILTGSQNFLLLDQISQSLAGRTAVLRLLPLRGCLGLRFTNFSGHQPDHCPVDNRLSMRLFS
;
A
#
# COMPACT_ATOMS: atom_id res chain seq x y z
N MET A 1 12.60 12.62 -9.89
CA MET A 1 12.60 11.77 -11.11
C MET A 1 11.89 10.41 -10.89
N PHE A 2 11.65 9.97 -9.64
CA PHE A 2 10.82 8.80 -9.31
C PHE A 2 9.30 9.03 -9.44
N ASP A 3 8.84 10.25 -9.21
CA ASP A 3 7.41 10.59 -9.17
C ASP A 3 6.69 10.41 -10.50
N ARG A 4 7.36 10.57 -11.64
CA ARG A 4 6.69 10.69 -12.95
C ARG A 4 6.04 9.40 -13.45
N HIS A 5 6.59 8.23 -13.11
CA HIS A 5 6.02 6.93 -13.52
C HIS A 5 5.12 6.31 -12.44
N LEU A 6 5.38 6.60 -11.16
CA LEU A 6 4.62 6.02 -10.04
C LEU A 6 3.32 6.77 -9.77
N THR A 7 3.32 8.09 -9.90
CA THR A 7 2.14 8.94 -9.68
C THR A 7 0.93 8.52 -10.51
N PRO A 8 1.01 8.40 -11.86
CA PRO A 8 -0.17 8.05 -12.66
C PRO A 8 -0.71 6.67 -12.28
N LYS A 9 0.19 5.74 -11.95
CA LYS A 9 -0.19 4.38 -11.58
C LYS A 9 -0.78 4.28 -10.18
N LEU A 10 -0.23 5.03 -9.21
CA LEU A 10 -0.81 5.17 -7.87
C LEU A 10 -2.21 5.78 -7.93
N ARG A 11 -2.42 6.85 -8.73
CA ARG A 11 -3.75 7.43 -8.94
C ARG A 11 -4.72 6.46 -9.60
N GLN A 12 -4.26 5.70 -10.59
CA GLN A 12 -5.07 4.67 -11.23
C GLN A 12 -5.52 3.61 -10.21
N LEU A 13 -4.60 3.05 -9.43
CA LEU A 13 -4.94 2.06 -8.41
C LEU A 13 -5.87 2.62 -7.33
N ALA A 14 -5.63 3.86 -6.89
CA ALA A 14 -6.46 4.57 -5.93
C ALA A 14 -7.90 4.79 -6.40
N SER A 15 -8.14 4.82 -7.72
CA SER A 15 -9.49 4.91 -8.29
C SER A 15 -10.22 3.56 -8.37
N GLN A 16 -9.48 2.45 -8.32
CA GLN A 16 -10.01 1.10 -8.52
C GLN A 16 -10.12 0.30 -7.22
N TYR A 17 -9.25 0.59 -6.25
CA TYR A 17 -9.16 -0.14 -5.00
C TYR A 17 -9.37 0.79 -3.81
N PRO A 18 -10.18 0.38 -2.82
CA PRO A 18 -10.37 1.16 -1.60
C PRO A 18 -9.11 1.20 -0.73
N VAL A 19 -8.16 0.28 -0.93
CA VAL A 19 -6.86 0.28 -0.26
C VAL A 19 -5.73 0.17 -1.29
N VAL A 20 -4.70 0.99 -1.14
CA VAL A 20 -3.48 0.92 -1.96
C VAL A 20 -2.28 0.87 -1.04
N THR A 21 -1.49 -0.20 -1.15
CA THR A 21 -0.27 -0.37 -0.35
C THR A 21 0.96 -0.08 -1.18
N LEU A 22 1.81 0.83 -0.72
CA LEU A 22 3.13 1.13 -1.27
C LEU A 22 4.23 0.54 -0.40
N THR A 23 4.93 -0.46 -0.91
CA THR A 23 6.07 -1.09 -0.21
C THR A 23 7.38 -0.76 -0.92
N GLY A 24 8.48 -0.64 -0.17
CA GLY A 24 9.78 -0.33 -0.75
C GLY A 24 10.89 -0.27 0.29
N PRO A 25 12.17 -0.24 -0.12
CA PRO A 25 13.29 -0.10 0.81
C PRO A 25 13.18 1.17 1.67
N ARG A 26 13.83 1.17 2.84
CA ARG A 26 13.94 2.38 3.67
C ARG A 26 14.62 3.49 2.86
N GLN A 27 14.23 4.75 3.09
CA GLN A 27 14.78 5.93 2.39
C GLN A 27 14.50 6.03 0.88
N SER A 28 13.54 5.25 0.33
CA SER A 28 13.17 5.32 -1.09
C SER A 28 12.16 6.43 -1.44
N GLY A 29 11.92 7.40 -0.53
CA GLY A 29 10.99 8.51 -0.77
C GLY A 29 9.50 8.16 -0.82
N LYS A 30 9.07 7.02 -0.24
CA LYS A 30 7.67 6.55 -0.28
C LYS A 30 6.69 7.59 0.31
N SER A 31 6.99 8.08 1.51
CA SER A 31 6.16 9.02 2.25
C SER A 31 6.02 10.34 1.47
N THR A 32 7.12 10.84 0.90
CA THR A 32 7.12 12.02 0.05
C THR A 32 6.26 11.84 -1.21
N LEU A 33 6.33 10.67 -1.86
CA LEU A 33 5.52 10.36 -3.03
C LEU A 33 4.02 10.30 -2.69
N VAL A 34 3.62 9.59 -1.64
CA VAL A 34 2.19 9.48 -1.31
C VAL A 34 1.60 10.81 -0.86
N GLN A 35 2.36 11.62 -0.12
CA GLN A 35 1.95 12.98 0.27
C GLN A 35 1.83 13.91 -0.94
N SER A 36 2.73 13.79 -1.93
CA SER A 36 2.64 14.60 -3.16
C SER A 36 1.49 14.20 -4.07
N VAL A 37 1.14 12.90 -4.11
CA VAL A 37 0.03 12.39 -4.92
C VAL A 37 -1.32 12.65 -4.26
N PHE A 38 -1.40 12.55 -2.94
CA PHE A 38 -2.64 12.69 -2.17
C PHE A 38 -2.51 13.78 -1.07
N PRO A 39 -2.28 15.05 -1.45
CA PRO A 39 -2.05 16.12 -0.47
C PRO A 39 -3.26 16.38 0.44
N ASP A 40 -4.47 16.07 -0.04
CA ASP A 40 -5.70 16.29 0.71
C ASP A 40 -6.01 15.14 1.69
N LEU A 41 -5.21 14.08 1.74
CA LEU A 41 -5.40 12.97 2.69
C LEU A 41 -4.63 13.27 3.99
N PRO A 42 -5.22 13.00 5.17
CA PRO A 42 -4.49 13.09 6.41
C PRO A 42 -3.34 12.08 6.42
N TYR A 43 -2.15 12.55 6.80
CA TYR A 43 -0.95 11.73 6.94
C TYR A 43 -0.74 11.32 8.40
N VAL A 44 -0.54 10.04 8.63
CA VAL A 44 -0.42 9.45 9.96
C VAL A 44 0.78 8.51 10.00
N LEU A 45 1.71 8.78 10.90
CA LEU A 45 2.92 7.98 11.09
C LEU A 45 2.73 6.99 12.24
N LEU A 46 2.62 5.69 11.94
CA LEU A 46 2.44 4.64 12.96
C LEU A 46 3.74 4.22 13.65
N GLU A 47 4.86 4.86 13.31
CA GLU A 47 6.11 4.78 14.07
C GLU A 47 6.09 5.67 15.32
N ASP A 48 5.24 6.73 15.32
CA ASP A 48 5.05 7.57 16.49
C ASP A 48 4.43 6.75 17.64
N PRO A 49 5.03 6.75 18.84
CA PRO A 49 4.61 5.89 19.95
C PRO A 49 3.20 6.19 20.45
N ASP A 50 2.76 7.44 20.42
CA ASP A 50 1.44 7.84 20.92
C ASP A 50 0.35 7.41 19.92
N VAL A 51 0.61 7.67 18.63
CA VAL A 51 -0.27 7.23 17.52
C VAL A 51 -0.34 5.71 17.46
N ARG A 52 0.79 5.03 17.61
CA ARG A 52 0.87 3.57 17.60
C ARG A 52 0.08 2.97 18.76
N THR A 53 0.26 3.49 19.97
CA THR A 53 -0.48 3.03 21.15
C THR A 53 -1.99 3.18 20.94
N LEU A 54 -2.43 4.31 20.40
CA LEU A 54 -3.85 4.54 20.09
C LEU A 54 -4.37 3.53 19.07
N ALA A 55 -3.64 3.32 17.97
CA ALA A 55 -4.04 2.37 16.92
C ALA A 55 -4.04 0.90 17.40
N GLN A 56 -3.21 0.55 18.39
CA GLN A 56 -3.17 -0.80 18.97
C GLN A 56 -4.25 -1.02 20.03
N THR A 57 -4.53 -0.02 20.86
CA THR A 57 -5.48 -0.12 21.96
C THR A 57 -6.93 0.01 21.50
N ASP A 58 -7.20 0.92 20.57
CA ASP A 58 -8.52 1.08 19.94
C ASP A 58 -8.41 1.29 18.42
N PRO A 59 -8.16 0.22 17.65
CA PRO A 59 -8.05 0.31 16.18
C PRO A 59 -9.34 0.80 15.52
N ARG A 60 -10.52 0.53 16.11
CA ARG A 60 -11.80 0.96 15.55
C ARG A 60 -12.00 2.46 15.74
N GLY A 61 -11.80 2.97 16.96
CA GLY A 61 -11.87 4.40 17.24
C GLY A 61 -10.80 5.18 16.49
N PHE A 62 -9.59 4.63 16.38
CA PHE A 62 -8.53 5.21 15.56
C PHE A 62 -8.96 5.38 14.09
N LEU A 63 -9.48 4.33 13.45
CA LEU A 63 -9.94 4.41 12.06
C LEU A 63 -11.19 5.28 11.89
N ALA A 64 -12.03 5.40 12.93
CA ALA A 64 -13.21 6.28 12.91
C ALA A 64 -12.84 7.77 12.78
N ASN A 65 -11.64 8.17 13.19
CA ASN A 65 -11.11 9.52 12.97
C ASN A 65 -10.76 9.82 11.51
N TYR A 66 -10.68 8.79 10.67
CA TYR A 66 -10.30 8.88 9.26
C TYR A 66 -11.42 8.37 8.34
N PRO A 67 -12.65 8.88 8.46
CA PRO A 67 -13.76 8.33 7.71
C PRO A 67 -13.51 8.46 6.21
N ASN A 68 -12.85 9.53 5.74
CA ASN A 68 -12.65 9.83 4.32
C ASN A 68 -11.31 9.34 3.75
N GLY A 69 -10.73 8.28 4.32
CA GLY A 69 -9.43 7.77 3.92
C GLY A 69 -8.28 8.53 4.58
N ALA A 70 -7.11 7.88 4.62
CA ALA A 70 -5.89 8.41 5.20
C ALA A 70 -4.66 7.76 4.55
N ILE A 71 -3.51 8.41 4.74
CA ILE A 71 -2.19 7.81 4.50
C ILE A 71 -1.67 7.30 5.84
N PHE A 72 -1.59 5.98 5.99
CA PHE A 72 -0.95 5.33 7.13
C PHE A 72 0.46 4.90 6.74
N ASP A 73 1.46 5.48 7.41
CA ASP A 73 2.87 5.16 7.19
C ASP A 73 3.42 4.19 8.23
N GLU A 74 4.40 3.38 7.80
CA GLU A 74 5.00 2.30 8.56
C GLU A 74 3.97 1.31 9.15
N VAL A 75 2.95 0.93 8.37
CA VAL A 75 1.82 0.08 8.80
C VAL A 75 2.23 -1.28 9.36
N GLN A 76 3.44 -1.77 9.07
CA GLN A 76 3.97 -2.99 9.68
C GLN A 76 4.12 -2.91 11.21
N ARG A 77 4.04 -1.71 11.80
CA ARG A 77 4.06 -1.51 13.25
C ARG A 77 2.75 -1.92 13.92
N VAL A 78 1.64 -1.94 13.18
CA VAL A 78 0.29 -2.22 13.66
C VAL A 78 -0.47 -3.11 12.63
N PRO A 79 -0.06 -4.38 12.47
CA PRO A 79 -0.65 -5.26 11.46
C PRO A 79 -2.12 -5.61 11.71
N ASP A 80 -2.55 -5.63 12.97
CA ASP A 80 -3.94 -5.94 13.34
C ASP A 80 -4.94 -4.94 12.74
N LEU A 81 -4.46 -3.74 12.37
CA LEU A 81 -5.27 -2.70 11.73
C LEU A 81 -5.90 -3.18 10.42
N PHE A 82 -5.30 -4.13 9.70
CA PHE A 82 -5.80 -4.59 8.40
C PHE A 82 -7.16 -5.28 8.51
N SER A 83 -7.40 -6.09 9.55
CA SER A 83 -8.68 -6.76 9.76
C SER A 83 -9.81 -5.77 10.06
N TYR A 84 -9.51 -4.70 10.79
CA TYR A 84 -10.47 -3.63 11.04
C TYR A 84 -10.72 -2.78 9.79
N LEU A 85 -9.66 -2.49 9.04
CA LEU A 85 -9.74 -1.76 7.79
C LEU A 85 -10.61 -2.50 6.77
N GLN A 86 -10.48 -3.83 6.68
CA GLN A 86 -11.34 -4.70 5.85
C GLN A 86 -12.83 -4.45 6.13
N GLY A 87 -13.23 -4.47 7.41
CA GLY A 87 -14.62 -4.24 7.79
C GLY A 87 -15.15 -2.85 7.44
N ILE A 88 -14.27 -1.84 7.43
CA ILE A 88 -14.64 -0.46 7.07
C ILE A 88 -14.80 -0.33 5.56
N VAL A 89 -13.86 -0.87 4.77
CA VAL A 89 -13.92 -0.77 3.30
C VAL A 89 -15.05 -1.60 2.71
N ASP A 90 -15.46 -2.69 3.36
CA ASP A 90 -16.59 -3.52 2.93
C ASP A 90 -17.94 -2.84 3.12
N ARG A 91 -18.07 -2.05 4.19
CA ARG A 91 -19.33 -1.37 4.55
C ARG A 91 -19.50 -0.04 3.83
N ARG A 92 -18.45 0.48 3.20
CA ARG A 92 -18.41 1.85 2.71
C ARG A 92 -18.07 1.90 1.24
N ILE A 93 -18.93 2.58 0.47
CA ILE A 93 -18.56 3.11 -0.84
C ILE A 93 -17.74 4.38 -0.57
N ALA A 94 -16.46 4.19 -0.22
CA ALA A 94 -15.60 5.32 0.13
C ALA A 94 -15.18 6.05 -1.16
N ASN A 95 -15.39 7.37 -1.19
CA ASN A 95 -14.96 8.22 -2.31
C ASN A 95 -13.43 8.38 -2.43
N ARG A 96 -12.68 7.94 -1.40
CA ARG A 96 -11.23 8.12 -1.30
C ARG A 96 -10.58 6.85 -0.75
N PRO A 97 -9.40 6.46 -1.25
CA PRO A 97 -8.71 5.26 -0.82
C PRO A 97 -7.99 5.47 0.52
N TYR A 98 -7.72 4.37 1.20
CA TYR A 98 -6.68 4.30 2.23
C TYR A 98 -5.35 3.97 1.58
N ILE A 99 -4.33 4.76 1.89
CA ILE A 99 -2.98 4.55 1.38
C ILE A 99 -2.14 3.99 2.53
N LEU A 100 -1.60 2.80 2.34
CA LEU A 100 -0.74 2.14 3.32
C LEU A 100 0.70 2.20 2.83
N THR A 101 1.63 2.63 3.65
CA THR A 101 3.06 2.61 3.30
C THR A 101 3.86 1.83 4.33
N GLY A 102 4.90 1.13 3.86
CA GLY A 102 5.73 0.32 4.73
C GLY A 102 7.02 -0.14 4.08
N SER A 103 7.97 -0.56 4.91
CA SER A 103 9.19 -1.20 4.43
C SER A 103 8.88 -2.58 3.82
N GLN A 104 9.71 -3.05 2.88
CA GLN A 104 9.54 -4.38 2.27
C GLN A 104 9.71 -5.48 3.33
N ASN A 105 8.60 -5.89 3.95
CA ASN A 105 8.51 -7.06 4.80
C ASN A 105 7.60 -8.09 4.11
N PHE A 106 8.08 -9.31 3.89
CA PHE A 106 7.29 -10.37 3.28
C PHE A 106 6.07 -10.73 4.15
N LEU A 107 6.26 -10.73 5.48
CA LEU A 107 5.18 -10.98 6.45
C LEU A 107 4.07 -9.94 6.37
N LEU A 108 4.43 -8.67 6.11
CA LEU A 108 3.46 -7.59 5.92
C LEU A 108 2.54 -7.88 4.72
N LEU A 109 3.12 -8.32 3.60
CA LEU A 109 2.36 -8.61 2.40
C LEU A 109 1.46 -9.82 2.56
N ASP A 110 1.90 -10.84 3.29
CA ASP A 110 1.07 -12.01 3.61
C ASP A 110 -0.15 -11.61 4.46
N GLN A 111 0.07 -10.81 5.52
CA GLN A 111 -1.03 -10.31 6.35
C GLN A 111 -2.02 -9.42 5.60
N ILE A 112 -1.51 -8.53 4.74
CA ILE A 112 -2.33 -7.68 3.86
C ILE A 112 -3.10 -8.55 2.86
N SER A 113 -2.45 -9.55 2.26
CA SER A 113 -3.09 -10.48 1.34
C SER A 113 -4.25 -11.22 2.01
N GLN A 114 -4.03 -11.75 3.21
CA GLN A 114 -5.04 -12.51 3.95
C GLN A 114 -6.21 -11.62 4.41
N SER A 115 -5.92 -10.43 4.95
CA SER A 115 -6.95 -9.55 5.52
C SER A 115 -7.65 -8.69 4.46
N LEU A 116 -6.97 -8.31 3.38
CA LEU A 116 -7.47 -7.35 2.39
C LEU A 116 -7.55 -7.95 0.98
N ALA A 117 -7.63 -9.29 0.87
CA ALA A 117 -7.83 -10.00 -0.39
C ALA A 117 -8.95 -9.37 -1.22
N GLY A 118 -8.66 -9.12 -2.50
CA GLY A 118 -9.58 -8.50 -3.45
C GLY A 118 -9.86 -6.99 -3.27
N ARG A 119 -9.45 -6.38 -2.15
CA ARG A 119 -9.76 -4.97 -1.80
C ARG A 119 -8.56 -4.06 -1.79
N THR A 120 -7.36 -4.64 -1.85
CA THR A 120 -6.10 -3.88 -1.90
C THR A 120 -5.36 -4.11 -3.21
N ALA A 121 -4.76 -3.05 -3.72
CA ALA A 121 -3.66 -3.15 -4.67
C ALA A 121 -2.33 -2.96 -3.93
N VAL A 122 -1.29 -3.66 -4.37
CA VAL A 122 0.06 -3.49 -3.81
C VAL A 122 1.02 -3.06 -4.92
N LEU A 123 1.69 -1.96 -4.66
CA LEU A 123 2.77 -1.41 -5.47
C LEU A 123 4.09 -1.58 -4.73
N ARG A 124 5.03 -2.30 -5.33
CA ARG A 124 6.39 -2.46 -4.78
C ARG A 124 7.40 -1.61 -5.54
N LEU A 125 8.06 -0.69 -4.84
CA LEU A 125 9.29 -0.03 -5.30
C LEU A 125 10.46 -1.01 -5.14
N LEU A 126 11.08 -1.40 -6.25
CA LEU A 126 12.30 -2.21 -6.21
C LEU A 126 13.53 -1.33 -5.84
N PRO A 127 14.53 -1.91 -5.15
CA PRO A 127 15.77 -1.20 -4.85
C PRO A 127 16.49 -0.75 -6.14
N LEU A 128 17.10 0.42 -6.08
CA LEU A 128 17.86 1.02 -7.17
C LEU A 128 19.13 0.21 -7.46
N ARG A 129 19.00 -0.86 -8.25
CA ARG A 129 20.10 -1.47 -9.01
C ARG A 129 19.61 -1.83 -10.40
N GLY A 130 19.86 -0.96 -11.36
CA GLY A 130 19.91 -1.24 -12.80
C GLY A 130 18.60 -1.56 -13.55
N CYS A 131 17.55 -2.05 -12.90
CA CYS A 131 16.30 -2.40 -13.57
C CYS A 131 15.10 -1.87 -12.75
N LEU A 132 14.51 -0.78 -13.23
CA LEU A 132 13.34 -0.16 -12.63
C LEU A 132 12.10 -1.03 -12.90
N GLY A 133 11.90 -2.07 -12.11
CA GLY A 133 10.68 -2.88 -12.16
C GLY A 133 9.64 -2.39 -11.17
N LEU A 134 8.40 -2.24 -11.60
CA LEU A 134 7.25 -2.18 -10.71
C LEU A 134 6.58 -3.55 -10.72
N ARG A 135 6.51 -4.19 -9.56
CA ARG A 135 5.69 -5.40 -9.40
C ARG A 135 4.35 -5.00 -8.83
N PHE A 136 3.31 -5.21 -9.63
CA PHE A 136 1.92 -5.20 -9.20
C PHE A 136 1.57 -6.61 -8.75
N THR A 137 1.08 -6.73 -7.52
CA THR A 137 0.45 -7.98 -7.06
C THR A 137 -1.01 -7.66 -6.78
N ASN A 138 -1.88 -8.16 -7.66
CA ASN A 138 -3.32 -8.15 -7.43
C ASN A 138 -3.66 -9.35 -6.54
N PHE A 139 -4.32 -9.08 -5.41
CA PHE A 139 -4.84 -10.09 -4.50
C PHE A 139 -6.31 -10.43 -4.76
N SER A 140 -6.87 -9.93 -5.86
CA SER A 140 -8.11 -10.44 -6.44
C SER A 140 -7.73 -11.67 -7.26
N GLY A 141 -8.44 -12.79 -7.13
CA GLY A 141 -8.28 -13.99 -7.95
C GLY A 141 -8.54 -13.79 -9.46
N HIS A 142 -8.52 -12.55 -9.95
CA HIS A 142 -8.39 -12.20 -11.35
C HIS A 142 -6.95 -11.79 -11.63
N GLN A 143 -6.28 -12.67 -12.36
CA GLN A 143 -5.01 -12.43 -13.03
C GLN A 143 -5.17 -11.17 -13.91
N PRO A 144 -4.48 -10.05 -13.62
CA PRO A 144 -4.50 -8.93 -14.54
C PRO A 144 -3.63 -9.29 -15.75
N ASP A 145 -4.14 -8.97 -16.92
CA ASP A 145 -3.47 -9.08 -18.20
C ASP A 145 -2.02 -8.59 -18.14
N HIS A 146 -1.18 -9.34 -18.84
CA HIS A 146 0.22 -9.07 -19.11
C HIS A 146 0.54 -7.58 -19.13
N CYS A 147 1.24 -7.11 -18.10
CA CYS A 147 2.09 -5.94 -18.24
C CYS A 147 3.18 -6.35 -19.26
N PRO A 148 3.38 -5.63 -20.38
CA PRO A 148 4.47 -5.93 -21.29
C PRO A 148 5.77 -5.58 -20.58
N VAL A 149 6.34 -6.57 -19.88
CA VAL A 149 7.74 -6.55 -19.49
C VAL A 149 8.49 -6.80 -20.78
N ASP A 150 9.19 -5.76 -21.25
CA ASP A 150 10.08 -5.80 -22.40
C ASP A 150 10.89 -7.11 -22.37
N ASN A 151 10.62 -7.93 -23.38
CA ASN A 151 10.95 -9.35 -23.42
C ASN A 151 12.39 -9.55 -23.88
N ARG A 152 13.36 -9.14 -23.04
CA ARG A 152 14.76 -9.53 -23.16
C ARG A 152 15.42 -9.57 -21.80
N LEU A 153 15.18 -10.63 -21.03
CA LEU A 153 16.16 -11.27 -20.15
C LEU A 153 15.52 -12.52 -19.53
N SER A 154 15.52 -13.59 -20.34
CA SER A 154 15.51 -14.95 -19.84
C SER A 154 16.75 -15.15 -18.98
N MET A 155 16.61 -15.42 -17.68
CA MET A 155 17.51 -16.34 -17.02
C MET A 155 16.92 -16.95 -15.74
N ARG A 156 16.88 -18.28 -15.80
CA ARG A 156 16.64 -19.30 -14.78
C ARG A 156 17.14 -18.95 -13.38
N LEU A 157 16.41 -19.42 -12.36
CA LEU A 157 16.92 -20.25 -11.26
C LEU A 157 15.80 -20.47 -10.24
N PHE A 158 15.23 -21.67 -10.22
CA PHE A 158 14.98 -22.44 -9.00
C PHE A 158 15.06 -23.92 -9.41
N SER A 159 15.94 -24.64 -8.69
CA SER A 159 16.10 -26.10 -8.76
C SER A 159 14.83 -26.84 -8.37
#